data_AF-A0AA37RC15-F1
#
_entry.id   AF-A0AA37RC15-F1
#
_cell.length_a   1.000
_cell.length_b   1.000
_cell.length_c   1.000
_cell.angle_alpha   90.00
_cell.angle_beta   90.00
_cell.angle_gamma   90.00
#
_symmetry.space_group_name_H-M   'P 1'
#
loop_
_entity.id
_entity.type
_entity.pdbx_description
1 polymer ?
#
loop_
_entity_poly.entity_id
_entity_poly.type
_entity_poly.pdbx_seq_one_letter_code
_entity_poly.pdbx_strand_id
1 'polypeptide(L)'
;MNNTLHGTVTVKLGDEEFTLTPTLKAVRAIESRFGGLRGASQAINSLSVDGCAAILVAGAGLDEKAAKAVPEQVWQHGVLDVSTQLNAYLVALYNPRGKEPGNDQAGTA
;
A
#
# COMPACT_ATOMS: atom_id res chain seq x y z
N MET A 1 9.20 18.10 13.48
CA MET A 1 8.46 17.26 12.50
C MET A 1 9.41 16.22 11.94
N ASN A 2 9.17 14.93 12.14
CA ASN A 2 9.97 13.85 11.55
C ASN A 2 9.04 12.89 10.77
N ASN A 3 8.42 13.40 9.71
CA ASN A 3 7.52 12.63 8.84
C ASN A 3 8.26 12.22 7.57
N THR A 4 9.37 11.51 7.70
CA THR A 4 9.96 10.89 6.53
C THR A 4 8.99 9.81 6.07
N LEU A 5 8.32 10.06 4.94
CA LEU A 5 7.41 9.13 4.26
C LEU A 5 8.26 8.00 3.63
N HIS A 6 8.98 7.26 4.47
CA HIS A 6 9.79 6.14 4.06
C HIS A 6 8.88 5.07 3.47
N GLY A 7 9.23 4.59 2.27
CA GLY A 7 8.49 3.53 1.62
C GLY A 7 7.22 3.99 0.88
N THR A 8 7.13 5.26 0.49
CA THR A 8 6.22 5.67 -0.58
C THR A 8 6.59 4.94 -1.88
N VAL A 9 5.58 4.39 -2.55
CA VAL A 9 5.74 3.62 -3.79
C VAL A 9 4.80 4.20 -4.84
N THR A 10 5.31 4.36 -6.06
CA THR A 10 4.46 4.67 -7.22
C THR A 10 4.05 3.38 -7.90
N VAL A 11 2.74 3.17 -8.07
CA VAL A 11 2.17 2.05 -8.82
C VAL A 11 1.61 2.57 -10.12
N LYS A 12 1.97 1.95 -11.24
CA LYS A 12 1.49 2.30 -12.58
C LYS A 12 0.40 1.34 -13.03
N LEU A 13 -0.72 1.89 -13.49
CA LEU A 13 -1.79 1.18 -14.19
C LEU A 13 -1.98 1.85 -15.55
N GLY A 14 -1.39 1.31 -16.61
CA GLY A 14 -1.33 1.96 -17.92
C GLY A 14 -0.62 3.32 -17.85
N ASP A 15 -1.33 4.38 -18.27
CA ASP A 15 -0.85 5.77 -18.22
C ASP A 15 -1.12 6.47 -16.87
N GLU A 16 -1.87 5.83 -15.95
CA GLU A 16 -2.17 6.39 -14.63
C GLU A 16 -1.10 5.98 -13.59
N GLU A 17 -0.67 6.94 -12.78
CA GLU A 17 0.27 6.72 -11.68
C GLU A 17 -0.40 6.98 -10.32
N PHE A 18 -0.35 5.98 -9.45
CA PHE A 18 -0.87 6.05 -8.08
C PHE A 18 0.30 6.14 -7.09
N THR A 19 0.34 7.20 -6.29
CA THR A 19 1.33 7.35 -5.22
C THR A 19 0.80 6.75 -3.93
N LEU A 20 1.34 5.61 -3.52
CA LEU A 20 0.93 4.90 -2.30
C LEU A 20 1.81 5.35 -1.14
N THR A 21 1.19 5.85 -0.08
CA THR A 21 1.89 6.40 1.09
C THR A 21 1.61 5.54 2.32
N PRO A 22 2.64 5.01 3.00
CA PRO A 22 2.47 4.11 4.14
C PRO A 22 2.08 4.90 5.40
N THR A 23 0.79 5.19 5.50
CA THR A 23 0.20 5.92 6.64
C THR A 23 -0.55 4.98 7.58
N LEU A 24 -0.73 5.39 8.84
CA LEU A 24 -1.58 4.65 9.79
C LEU A 24 -3.02 4.47 9.26
N LYS A 25 -3.56 5.48 8.56
CA LYS A 25 -4.89 5.41 7.93
C LYS A 25 -4.94 4.28 6.89
N ALA A 26 -3.94 4.20 6.02
CA ALA A 26 -3.84 3.15 5.00
C ALA A 26 -3.73 1.76 5.63
N VAL A 27 -2.86 1.59 6.65
CA VAL A 27 -2.74 0.32 7.39
C VAL A 27 -4.08 -0.09 7.97
N ARG A 28 -4.78 0.80 8.69
CA ARG A 28 -6.07 0.48 9.32
C ARG A 28 -7.14 0.09 8.32
N ALA A 29 -7.19 0.76 7.16
CA ALA A 29 -8.11 0.39 6.09
C ALA A 29 -7.81 -1.02 5.54
N ILE A 30 -6.53 -1.35 5.32
CA ILE A 30 -6.09 -2.67 4.88
C ILE A 30 -6.42 -3.73 5.96
N GLU A 31 -6.08 -3.48 7.22
CA GLU A 31 -6.36 -4.41 8.32
C GLU A 31 -7.85 -4.71 8.46
N SER A 32 -8.69 -3.68 8.39
CA SER A 32 -10.15 -3.83 8.47
C SER A 32 -10.72 -4.69 7.34
N ARG A 33 -10.08 -4.69 6.17
CA ARG A 33 -10.55 -5.44 5.00
C ARG A 33 -10.06 -6.89 4.96
N PHE A 34 -8.83 -7.11 5.42
CA PHE A 34 -8.11 -8.38 5.24
C PHE A 34 -7.82 -9.14 6.54
N GLY A 35 -8.19 -8.59 7.70
CA GLY A 35 -7.86 -9.18 9.01
C GLY A 35 -6.38 -9.05 9.38
N GLY A 36 -5.71 -8.02 8.87
CA GLY A 36 -4.28 -7.75 9.11
C GLY A 36 -3.43 -7.70 7.84
N LEU A 37 -2.18 -7.25 7.96
CA LEU A 37 -1.25 -7.16 6.83
C LEU A 37 -0.84 -8.53 6.26
N ARG A 38 -0.98 -9.61 7.04
CA ARG A 38 -0.79 -10.98 6.54
C ARG A 38 -1.87 -11.39 5.56
N GLY A 39 -3.14 -11.03 5.83
CA GLY A 39 -4.24 -11.28 4.90
C GLY A 39 -4.08 -10.48 3.60
N ALA A 40 -3.60 -9.24 3.70
CA ALA A 40 -3.26 -8.44 2.52
C ALA A 40 -2.16 -9.10 1.67
N SER A 41 -1.12 -9.64 2.31
CA SER A 41 -0.08 -10.41 1.63
C SER A 41 -0.66 -11.63 0.90
N GLN A 42 -1.55 -12.37 1.53
CA GLN A 42 -2.19 -13.52 0.89
C GLN A 42 -3.00 -13.11 -0.34
N ALA A 43 -3.71 -11.98 -0.28
CA ALA A 43 -4.48 -11.46 -1.40
C ALA A 43 -3.59 -11.06 -2.60
N ILE A 44 -2.41 -10.49 -2.34
CA ILE A 44 -1.40 -10.22 -3.38
C ILE A 44 -0.87 -11.55 -3.97
N ASN A 45 -0.47 -12.50 -3.11
CA ASN A 45 0.11 -13.77 -3.54
C ASN A 45 -0.88 -14.67 -4.31
N SER A 46 -2.18 -14.54 -4.03
CA SER A 46 -3.24 -15.24 -4.77
C SER A 46 -3.68 -14.51 -6.04
N LEU A 47 -3.01 -13.41 -6.41
CA LEU A 47 -3.34 -12.57 -7.57
C LEU A 47 -4.81 -12.11 -7.55
N SER A 48 -5.33 -11.78 -6.37
CA SER A 48 -6.69 -11.26 -6.23
C SER A 48 -6.78 -9.84 -6.79
N VAL A 49 -7.61 -9.65 -7.82
CA VAL A 49 -7.90 -8.33 -8.41
C VAL A 49 -8.46 -7.38 -7.36
N ASP A 50 -9.54 -7.78 -6.67
CA ASP A 50 -10.14 -7.01 -5.58
C ASP A 50 -9.17 -6.77 -4.42
N GLY A 51 -8.32 -7.76 -4.12
CA GLY A 51 -7.28 -7.65 -3.12
C GLY A 51 -6.29 -6.55 -3.45
N CYS A 52 -5.72 -6.59 -4.66
CA CYS A 52 -4.77 -5.60 -5.15
C CYS A 52 -5.41 -4.21 -5.24
N ALA A 53 -6.63 -4.11 -5.76
CA ALA A 53 -7.37 -2.86 -5.86
C ALA A 53 -7.62 -2.22 -4.49
N ALA A 54 -8.06 -3.00 -3.50
CA ALA A 54 -8.31 -2.47 -2.16
C ALA A 54 -7.02 -1.98 -1.46
N ILE A 55 -5.89 -2.67 -1.66
CA ILE A 55 -4.59 -2.23 -1.13
C ILE A 55 -4.15 -0.93 -1.80
N LEU A 56 -4.29 -0.84 -3.13
CA LEU A 56 -3.96 0.36 -3.90
C LEU A 56 -4.82 1.55 -3.47
N VAL A 57 -6.14 1.39 -3.39
CA VAL A 57 -7.08 2.44 -2.93
C VAL A 57 -6.69 2.94 -1.54
N ALA A 58 -6.42 2.03 -0.60
CA ALA A 58 -6.03 2.39 0.76
C ALA A 58 -4.69 3.13 0.81
N GLY A 59 -3.69 2.67 0.04
CA GLY A 59 -2.36 3.28 0.01
C GLY A 59 -2.34 4.63 -0.70
N ALA A 60 -3.08 4.78 -1.80
CA ALA A 60 -3.22 6.02 -2.54
C ALA A 60 -4.20 7.01 -1.87
N GLY A 61 -4.95 6.57 -0.86
CA GLY A 61 -5.90 7.41 -0.14
C GLY A 61 -7.07 7.90 -1.00
N LEU A 62 -7.48 7.10 -1.99
CA LEU A 62 -8.55 7.45 -2.92
C LEU A 62 -9.91 7.51 -2.21
N ASP A 63 -10.76 8.43 -2.66
CA ASP A 63 -12.15 8.50 -2.21
C ASP A 63 -13.03 7.42 -2.88
N GLU A 64 -14.24 7.23 -2.38
CA GLU A 64 -15.17 6.20 -2.85
C GLU A 64 -15.51 6.30 -4.35
N LYS A 65 -15.51 7.50 -4.93
CA LYS A 65 -15.81 7.69 -6.35
C LYS A 65 -14.63 7.21 -7.19
N ALA A 66 -13.41 7.62 -6.85
CA ALA A 66 -12.19 7.20 -7.54
C ALA A 66 -11.94 5.68 -7.37
N ALA A 67 -12.20 5.14 -6.18
CA ALA A 67 -11.98 3.74 -5.86
C ALA A 67 -12.77 2.75 -6.75
N LYS A 68 -13.95 3.16 -7.25
CA LYS A 68 -14.82 2.29 -8.06
C LYS A 68 -14.20 1.85 -9.39
N ALA A 69 -13.31 2.66 -9.97
CA ALA A 69 -12.69 2.33 -11.25
C ALA A 69 -11.47 1.41 -11.10
N VAL A 70 -10.86 1.35 -9.91
CA VAL A 70 -9.58 0.66 -9.67
C VAL A 70 -9.63 -0.84 -9.98
N PRO A 71 -10.67 -1.62 -9.60
CA PRO A 71 -10.70 -3.05 -9.92
C PRO A 71 -10.61 -3.34 -11.43
N GLU A 72 -11.33 -2.57 -12.25
CA GLU A 72 -11.25 -2.69 -13.71
C GLU A 72 -9.86 -2.28 -14.22
N GLN A 73 -9.29 -1.18 -13.72
CA GLN A 73 -7.93 -0.77 -14.12
C GLN A 73 -6.88 -1.84 -13.80
N VAL A 74 -6.96 -2.46 -12.62
CA VAL A 74 -6.07 -3.57 -12.21
C VAL A 74 -6.25 -4.78 -13.12
N TRP A 75 -7.49 -5.11 -13.51
CA TRP A 75 -7.77 -6.19 -14.44
C TRP A 75 -7.20 -5.92 -15.84
N GLN A 76 -7.44 -4.73 -16.40
CA GLN A 76 -6.97 -4.33 -17.72
C GLN A 76 -5.43 -4.26 -17.80
N HIS A 77 -4.77 -3.77 -16.75
CA HIS A 77 -3.30 -3.72 -16.69
C HIS A 77 -2.67 -5.11 -16.50
N GLY A 78 -3.38 -6.00 -15.81
CA GLY A 78 -2.92 -7.34 -15.47
C GLY A 78 -2.46 -7.44 -14.02
N VAL A 79 -3.20 -8.24 -13.24
CA VAL A 79 -3.00 -8.36 -11.79
C VAL A 79 -1.61 -8.86 -11.37
N LEU A 80 -0.94 -9.66 -12.22
CA LEU A 80 0.42 -10.11 -11.95
C LEU A 80 1.38 -8.91 -11.83
N ASP A 81 1.35 -7.99 -12.79
CA ASP A 81 2.22 -6.82 -12.77
C ASP A 81 1.91 -5.93 -11.56
N VAL A 82 0.62 -5.64 -11.32
CA VAL A 82 0.17 -4.85 -10.16
C VAL A 82 0.64 -5.48 -8.83
N SER A 83 0.48 -6.80 -8.68
CA SER A 83 0.85 -7.51 -7.46
C SER A 83 2.35 -7.38 -7.14
N THR A 84 3.22 -7.39 -8.17
CA THR A 84 4.66 -7.22 -7.98
C THR A 84 5.00 -5.84 -7.45
N GLN A 85 4.35 -4.79 -7.96
CA GLN A 85 4.52 -3.41 -7.50
C GLN A 85 4.01 -3.24 -6.05
N LEU A 86 2.86 -3.84 -5.72
CA LEU A 86 2.26 -3.75 -4.39
C LEU A 86 3.07 -4.48 -3.30
N ASN A 87 3.89 -5.47 -3.63
CA ASN A 87 4.77 -6.12 -2.66
C ASN A 87 5.75 -5.13 -2.03
N ALA A 88 6.31 -4.19 -2.81
CA ALA A 88 7.21 -3.17 -2.27
C ALA A 88 6.51 -2.26 -1.25
N TYR A 89 5.26 -1.90 -1.54
CA TYR A 89 4.43 -1.11 -0.63
C TYR A 89 4.11 -1.89 0.66
N LEU A 90 3.75 -3.17 0.55
CA LEU A 90 3.45 -3.98 1.72
C LEU A 90 4.67 -4.17 2.64
N VAL A 91 5.87 -4.29 2.08
CA VAL A 91 7.13 -4.32 2.84
C VAL A 91 7.33 -3.02 3.62
N ALA A 92 7.02 -1.87 3.02
CA ALA A 92 7.06 -0.58 3.73
C ALA A 92 6.08 -0.53 4.90
N LEU A 93 4.90 -1.15 4.78
CA LEU A 93 3.92 -1.23 5.87
C LEU A 93 4.37 -2.16 7.01
N TYR A 94 5.13 -3.22 6.72
CA TYR A 94 5.69 -4.09 7.77
C TYR A 94 6.70 -3.39 8.65
N ASN A 95 7.43 -2.41 8.10
CA ASN A 95 8.41 -1.64 8.85
C ASN A 95 8.42 -0.17 8.41
N PRO A 96 7.46 0.64 8.90
CA PRO A 96 7.36 2.06 8.52
C PRO A 96 8.50 2.91 9.09
N ARG A 97 9.34 2.38 9.99
CA ARG A 97 10.52 3.08 10.54
C ARG A 97 11.69 3.11 9.54
N GLY A 98 11.63 2.35 8.45
CA GLY A 98 12.74 2.22 7.51
C GLY A 98 13.83 1.25 7.99
N LYS A 99 14.98 1.26 7.30
CA LYS A 99 16.08 0.31 7.55
C LYS A 99 16.92 0.64 8.78
N GLU A 100 16.85 1.89 9.27
CA GLU A 100 17.69 2.35 10.37
C GLU A 100 16.96 2.14 11.70
N PRO A 101 17.59 1.50 12.70
CA PRO A 101 17.05 1.54 14.05
C PRO A 101 16.96 3.00 14.47
N GLY A 102 15.80 3.44 14.96
CA GLY A 102 15.65 4.79 15.48
C GLY A 102 16.69 5.04 16.57
N ASN A 103 17.33 6.21 16.56
CA ASN A 103 18.41 6.58 17.46
C ASN A 103 18.10 6.20 18.92
N ASP A 104 19.02 5.48 19.59
CA ASP A 104 18.87 5.01 20.99
C ASP A 104 18.90 6.16 22.02
N GLN A 105 19.19 7.39 21.59
CA GLN A 105 19.12 8.56 22.45
C GLN A 105 17.67 9.06 22.54
N ALA A 106 17.09 8.96 23.74
CA ALA A 106 15.85 9.67 24.07
C ALA A 106 16.02 11.16 23.72
N GLY A 107 15.12 11.70 22.89
CA GLY A 107 15.18 13.10 22.49
C GLY A 107 15.21 14.00 23.73
N THR A 108 16.28 14.77 23.89
CA THR A 108 16.37 15.79 24.94
C THR A 108 15.36 16.89 24.62
N ALA A 109 14.47 17.16 25.59
CA ALA A 109 13.42 18.17 25.53
C ALA A 109 13.98 19.59 25.42
#